data_AF-A0A7S2E3T7-F1
#
_entry.id   AF-A0A7S2E3T7-F1
#
_cell.length_a   1.000
_cell.length_b   1.000
_cell.length_c   1.000
_cell.angle_alpha   90.00
_cell.angle_beta   90.00
_cell.angle_gamma   90.00
#
_symmetry.space_group_name_H-M   'P 1'
#
loop_
_entity.id
_entity.type
_entity.pdbx_description
1 polymer ?
#
loop_
_entity_poly.entity_id
_entity_poly.type
_entity_poly.pdbx_seq_one_letter_code
_entity_poly.pdbx_strand_id
1 'polypeptide(L)'
;LAGSLPADNRVAQVVSQRGFVGGGAAVKVILQVEYERPDGDLHTELFVKMPLPPDHKNRLMNIQLAFEGREVFFNRFFTRCMPFRTAKFYYGDISMSTTNWILITEKIAFADPSRRGEALEPDEVEPVVRKGLDFCLPCALDKYVALYRRAAMLTAWAHSGRLGTQVPELFPANK
;
A
#
# COMPACT_ATOMS: atom_id res chain seq x y z
N LEU A 1 -7.75 -9.82 -12.56
CA LEU A 1 -7.74 -8.42 -13.04
C LEU A 1 -8.13 -7.53 -11.86
N ALA A 2 -7.38 -6.46 -11.59
CA ALA A 2 -7.69 -5.54 -10.48
C ALA A 2 -9.07 -4.85 -10.62
N GLY A 3 -9.60 -4.79 -11.85
CA GLY A 3 -10.88 -4.16 -12.17
C GLY A 3 -10.92 -2.68 -11.78
N SER A 4 -9.75 -2.06 -11.69
CA SER A 4 -9.52 -0.68 -11.26
C SER A 4 -9.70 0.32 -12.39
N LEU A 5 -9.61 -0.13 -13.64
CA LEU A 5 -9.79 0.66 -14.85
C LEU A 5 -11.03 0.17 -15.62
N PRO A 6 -11.93 1.07 -16.07
CA PRO A 6 -13.03 0.71 -16.96
C PRO A 6 -12.54 0.01 -18.23
N ALA A 7 -13.33 -0.92 -18.76
CA ALA A 7 -12.94 -1.73 -19.92
C ALA A 7 -12.77 -0.91 -21.22
N ASP A 8 -13.39 0.27 -21.27
CA ASP A 8 -13.33 1.24 -22.38
C ASP A 8 -12.29 2.36 -22.15
N ASN A 9 -11.42 2.20 -21.13
CA ASN A 9 -10.40 3.18 -20.77
C ASN A 9 -9.01 2.53 -20.71
N ARG A 10 -7.97 3.35 -20.85
CA ARG A 10 -6.56 2.94 -20.76
C ARG A 10 -5.71 4.09 -20.26
N VAL A 11 -4.53 3.77 -19.74
CA VAL A 11 -3.48 4.78 -19.56
C VAL A 11 -3.05 5.24 -20.95
N ALA A 12 -3.22 6.53 -21.24
CA ALA A 12 -2.77 7.15 -22.48
C ALA A 12 -1.28 7.49 -22.42
N GLN A 13 -0.83 7.99 -21.26
CA GLN A 13 0.55 8.45 -21.09
C GLN A 13 1.03 8.30 -19.64
N VAL A 14 2.32 7.98 -19.47
CA VAL A 14 3.05 8.22 -18.21
C VAL A 14 3.73 9.58 -18.33
N VAL A 15 3.20 10.56 -17.60
CA VAL A 15 3.63 11.98 -17.68
C VAL A 15 4.96 12.19 -16.97
N SER A 16 5.13 11.57 -15.80
CA SER A 16 6.36 11.68 -15.03
C SER A 16 6.58 10.47 -14.13
N GLN A 17 7.83 10.27 -13.75
CA GLN A 17 8.22 9.31 -12.72
C GLN A 17 9.23 9.98 -11.78
N ARG A 18 9.07 9.78 -10.48
CA ARG A 18 10.03 10.26 -9.47
C ARG A 18 10.25 9.23 -8.39
N GLY A 19 11.50 9.05 -7.99
CA GLY A 19 11.84 8.19 -6.86
C GLY A 19 11.17 8.67 -5.57
N PHE A 20 10.66 7.74 -4.78
CA PHE A 20 10.12 8.01 -3.44
C PHE A 20 11.10 7.50 -2.38
N VAL A 21 11.66 8.42 -1.61
CA VAL A 21 12.62 8.08 -0.55
C VAL A 21 11.87 7.76 0.75
N GLY A 22 11.69 6.48 1.04
CA GLY A 22 11.08 6.01 2.28
C GLY A 22 11.32 4.52 2.52
N GLY A 23 12.14 4.18 3.52
CA GLY A 23 12.55 2.80 3.82
C GLY A 23 13.50 2.18 2.77
N GLY A 24 14.23 1.12 3.14
CA GLY A 24 15.31 0.56 2.32
C GLY A 24 15.02 -0.75 1.58
N ALA A 25 13.82 -1.33 1.77
CA ALA A 25 13.53 -2.70 1.34
C ALA A 25 12.83 -2.80 -0.03
N ALA A 26 12.82 -1.76 -0.86
CA ALA A 26 12.23 -1.82 -2.22
C ALA A 26 12.50 -0.51 -2.96
N VAL A 27 12.56 -0.56 -4.29
CA VAL A 27 12.43 0.63 -5.13
C VAL A 27 10.98 1.12 -5.01
N LYS A 28 10.83 2.43 -4.81
CA LYS A 28 9.53 3.10 -4.71
C LYS A 28 9.51 4.28 -5.66
N VAL A 29 8.43 4.41 -6.42
CA VAL A 29 8.28 5.45 -7.46
C VAL A 29 6.89 6.05 -7.33
N ILE A 30 6.79 7.36 -7.48
CA ILE A 30 5.52 8.02 -7.79
C ILE A 30 5.44 8.17 -9.31
N LEU A 31 4.43 7.55 -9.91
CA LEU A 31 4.10 7.71 -11.32
C LEU A 31 2.96 8.70 -11.47
N GLN A 32 3.10 9.64 -12.39
CA GLN A 32 2.00 10.48 -12.84
C GLN A 32 1.51 9.95 -14.19
N VAL A 33 0.22 9.69 -14.30
CA VAL A 33 -0.41 9.12 -15.51
C VAL A 33 -1.57 9.97 -15.98
N GLU A 34 -1.82 9.91 -17.28
CA GLU A 34 -3.01 10.41 -17.92
C GLU A 34 -3.79 9.24 -18.52
N TYR A 35 -5.10 9.25 -18.34
CA TYR A 35 -6.01 8.26 -18.91
C TYR A 35 -6.59 8.80 -20.21
N GLU A 36 -6.86 7.92 -21.17
CA GLU A 36 -7.50 8.30 -22.44
C GLU A 36 -8.87 8.94 -22.21
N ARG A 37 -9.59 8.48 -21.18
CA ARG A 37 -10.82 9.10 -20.68
C ARG A 37 -10.57 9.53 -19.23
N PRO A 38 -10.42 10.84 -18.93
CA PRO A 38 -10.35 11.31 -17.57
C PRO A 38 -11.57 10.86 -16.76
N ASP A 39 -11.34 10.40 -15.53
CA ASP A 39 -12.36 9.84 -14.65
C ASP A 39 -12.03 10.26 -13.22
N GLY A 40 -13.00 10.86 -12.52
CA GLY A 40 -12.84 11.36 -11.15
C GLY A 40 -12.54 10.27 -10.12
N ASP A 41 -12.89 9.01 -10.42
CA ASP A 41 -12.58 7.87 -9.56
C ASP A 41 -11.18 7.29 -9.82
N LEU A 42 -10.46 7.80 -10.82
CA LEU A 42 -9.11 7.37 -11.16
C LEU A 42 -8.04 8.36 -10.68
N HIS A 43 -7.18 7.89 -9.78
CA HIS A 43 -5.98 8.60 -9.36
C HIS A 43 -5.00 8.74 -10.51
N THR A 44 -4.49 9.95 -10.70
CA THR A 44 -3.45 10.29 -11.68
C THR A 44 -2.04 10.23 -11.10
N GLU A 45 -1.89 10.30 -9.77
CA GLU A 45 -0.64 9.98 -9.07
C GLU A 45 -0.73 8.59 -8.43
N LEU A 46 0.13 7.68 -8.88
CA LEU A 46 0.19 6.31 -8.42
C LEU A 46 1.48 6.05 -7.65
N PHE A 47 1.41 5.21 -6.62
CA PHE A 47 2.56 4.71 -5.90
C PHE A 47 2.93 3.32 -6.43
N VAL A 48 4.19 3.15 -6.81
CA VAL A 48 4.73 1.89 -7.33
C VAL A 48 5.82 1.37 -6.42
N LYS A 49 5.74 0.07 -6.11
CA LYS A 49 6.74 -0.68 -5.36
C LYS A 49 7.26 -1.82 -6.25
N MET A 50 8.58 -1.96 -6.31
CA MET A 50 9.28 -2.99 -7.10
C MET A 50 10.53 -3.49 -6.35
N PRO A 51 11.09 -4.65 -6.70
CA PRO A 51 12.34 -5.15 -6.16
C PRO A 51 13.49 -4.15 -6.28
N LEU A 52 14.49 -4.34 -5.43
CA LEU A 52 15.78 -3.67 -5.59
C LEU A 52 16.49 -4.19 -6.83
N PRO A 53 17.40 -3.42 -7.44
CA PRO A 53 18.22 -3.90 -8.54
C PRO A 53 18.88 -5.26 -8.21
N PRO A 54 18.93 -6.22 -9.15
CA PRO A 54 19.40 -7.58 -8.90
C PRO A 54 20.94 -7.64 -8.86
N ASP A 55 21.56 -6.84 -8.00
CA ASP A 55 23.00 -6.81 -7.76
C ASP A 55 23.41 -7.60 -6.51
N HIS A 56 24.72 -7.83 -6.34
CA HIS A 56 25.24 -8.59 -5.21
C HIS A 56 24.90 -7.96 -3.85
N LYS A 57 24.85 -6.63 -3.77
CA LYS A 57 24.56 -5.87 -2.55
C LYS A 57 23.12 -6.06 -2.09
N ASN A 58 22.19 -6.15 -3.04
CA ASN A 58 20.76 -6.29 -2.76
C ASN A 58 20.28 -7.74 -2.73
N ARG A 59 21.13 -8.72 -3.06
CA ARG A 59 20.77 -10.13 -3.19
C ARG A 59 20.00 -10.67 -1.98
N LEU A 60 20.51 -10.47 -0.76
CA LEU A 60 19.86 -10.94 0.47
C LEU A 60 18.49 -10.29 0.66
N MET A 61 18.40 -8.98 0.43
CA MET A 61 17.14 -8.25 0.54
C MET A 61 16.15 -8.73 -0.52
N ASN A 62 16.56 -8.91 -1.77
CA ASN A 62 15.69 -9.41 -2.85
C ASN A 62 15.17 -10.83 -2.59
N ILE A 63 15.98 -11.71 -1.97
CA ILE A 63 15.51 -13.03 -1.51
C ILE A 63 14.43 -12.88 -0.44
N GLN A 64 14.64 -12.00 0.54
CA GLN A 64 13.62 -11.70 1.56
C GLN A 64 12.37 -11.07 0.94
N LEU A 65 12.53 -10.24 -0.09
CA LEU A 65 11.42 -9.62 -0.81
C LEU A 65 10.72 -10.57 -1.77
N ALA A 66 11.20 -11.78 -2.01
CA ALA A 66 10.41 -12.79 -2.70
C ALA A 66 9.11 -13.11 -1.92
N PHE A 67 9.08 -12.82 -0.61
CA PHE A 67 7.87 -12.90 0.23
C PHE A 67 6.89 -11.73 0.03
N GLU A 68 7.23 -10.69 -0.74
CA GLU A 68 6.33 -9.58 -1.11
C GLU A 68 5.15 -10.06 -1.96
N GLY A 69 5.25 -11.27 -2.53
CA GLY A 69 4.22 -12.32 -2.41
C GLY A 69 2.93 -11.91 -1.72
N ARG A 70 3.06 -11.81 -0.42
CA ARG A 70 1.98 -11.60 0.53
C ARG A 70 1.41 -10.19 0.45
N GLU A 71 2.22 -9.17 0.20
CA GLU A 71 1.73 -7.79 0.06
C GLU A 71 0.96 -7.60 -1.24
N VAL A 72 1.46 -8.13 -2.36
CA VAL A 72 0.72 -8.13 -3.65
C VAL A 72 -0.60 -8.88 -3.50
N PHE A 73 -0.57 -10.07 -2.89
CA PHE A 73 -1.75 -10.88 -2.65
C PHE A 73 -2.75 -10.16 -1.73
N PHE A 74 -2.27 -9.58 -0.62
CA PHE A 74 -3.09 -8.79 0.30
C PHE A 74 -3.79 -7.65 -0.44
N ASN A 75 -3.04 -6.86 -1.21
CA ASN A 75 -3.59 -5.72 -1.94
C ASN A 75 -4.65 -6.14 -2.96
N ARG A 76 -4.42 -7.26 -3.65
CA ARG A 76 -5.32 -7.77 -4.69
C ARG A 76 -6.64 -8.30 -4.14
N PHE A 77 -6.64 -8.97 -2.99
CA PHE A 77 -7.80 -9.71 -2.50
C PHE A 77 -8.47 -9.10 -1.26
N PHE A 78 -7.73 -8.37 -0.43
CA PHE A 78 -8.19 -7.98 0.90
C PHE A 78 -8.49 -6.49 1.06
N THR A 79 -7.90 -5.60 0.25
CA THR A 79 -8.10 -4.14 0.37
C THR A 79 -9.55 -3.69 0.47
N ARG A 80 -10.46 -4.37 -0.25
CA ARG A 80 -11.90 -4.05 -0.27
C ARG A 80 -12.68 -4.57 0.93
N CYS A 81 -12.09 -5.42 1.77
CA CYS A 81 -12.74 -6.02 2.93
C CYS A 81 -12.04 -5.67 4.26
N MET A 82 -11.25 -4.59 4.28
CA MET A 82 -10.58 -4.13 5.49
C MET A 82 -11.51 -3.28 6.37
N PRO A 83 -11.31 -3.29 7.70
CA PRO A 83 -12.09 -2.50 8.64
C PRO A 83 -11.70 -1.01 8.68
N PHE A 84 -10.88 -0.57 7.73
CA PHE A 84 -10.33 0.76 7.56
C PHE A 84 -10.02 0.98 6.08
N ARG A 85 -9.91 2.25 5.66
CA ARG A 85 -9.52 2.61 4.30
C ARG A 85 -8.10 2.11 4.01
N THR A 86 -7.92 1.52 2.84
CA THR A 86 -6.62 1.16 2.28
C THR A 86 -6.40 1.89 0.95
N ALA A 87 -5.15 1.98 0.52
CA ALA A 87 -4.84 2.48 -0.82
C ALA A 87 -5.59 1.66 -1.90
N LYS A 88 -6.26 2.33 -2.85
CA LYS A 88 -6.89 1.67 -4.00
C LYS A 88 -5.84 0.88 -4.78
N PHE A 89 -6.08 -0.42 -4.94
CA PHE A 89 -5.24 -1.30 -5.73
C PHE A 89 -5.47 -1.08 -7.22
N TYR A 90 -4.40 -0.77 -7.97
CA TYR A 90 -4.46 -0.59 -9.41
C TYR A 90 -3.96 -1.82 -10.16
N TYR A 91 -2.81 -2.33 -9.77
CA TYR A 91 -2.21 -3.51 -10.39
C TYR A 91 -1.20 -4.13 -9.43
N GLY A 92 -0.98 -5.43 -9.56
CA GLY A 92 0.09 -6.10 -8.87
C GLY A 92 0.19 -7.54 -9.32
N ASP A 93 1.41 -7.99 -9.53
CA ASP A 93 1.68 -9.32 -10.02
C ASP A 93 3.08 -9.80 -9.61
N ILE A 94 3.26 -11.12 -9.66
CA ILE A 94 4.50 -11.79 -9.31
C ILE A 94 4.81 -12.81 -10.40
N SER A 95 5.97 -12.67 -11.01
CA SER A 95 6.49 -13.64 -11.94
C SER A 95 6.98 -14.87 -11.19
N MET A 96 6.29 -16.00 -11.34
CA MET A 96 6.72 -17.26 -10.74
C MET A 96 8.03 -17.79 -11.31
N SER A 97 8.40 -17.40 -12.54
CA SER A 97 9.64 -17.84 -13.19
C SER A 97 10.87 -17.06 -12.72
N THR A 98 10.70 -15.78 -12.39
CA THR A 98 11.82 -14.89 -12.03
C THR A 98 11.76 -14.39 -10.59
N THR A 99 10.67 -14.68 -9.86
CA THR A 99 10.36 -14.12 -8.53
C THR A 99 10.29 -12.59 -8.48
N ASN A 100 10.32 -11.94 -9.65
CA ASN A 100 10.16 -10.51 -9.78
C ASN A 100 8.70 -10.13 -9.52
N TRP A 101 8.45 -8.92 -9.04
CA TRP A 101 7.11 -8.49 -8.69
C TRP A 101 6.94 -6.98 -8.88
N ILE A 102 5.68 -6.55 -8.95
CA ILE A 102 5.32 -5.15 -8.99
C ILE A 102 4.01 -4.97 -8.22
N LEU A 103 3.89 -3.84 -7.54
CA LEU A 103 2.66 -3.39 -6.90
C LEU A 103 2.43 -1.91 -7.25
N ILE A 104 1.23 -1.60 -7.71
CA ILE A 104 0.77 -0.26 -8.09
C ILE A 104 -0.52 0.02 -7.32
N THR A 105 -0.51 1.09 -6.53
CA THR A 105 -1.66 1.57 -5.75
C THR A 105 -1.88 3.06 -5.98
N GLU A 106 -2.99 3.60 -5.47
CA GLU A 106 -3.09 5.06 -5.31
C GLU A 106 -1.92 5.59 -4.47
N LYS A 107 -1.47 6.81 -4.78
CA LYS A 107 -0.66 7.59 -3.85
C LYS A 107 -1.59 8.15 -2.77
N ILE A 108 -1.32 7.82 -1.50
CA ILE A 108 -2.03 8.43 -0.37
C ILE A 108 -1.63 9.91 -0.27
N ALA A 109 -2.62 10.79 -0.31
CA ALA A 109 -2.45 12.23 -0.11
C ALA A 109 -2.47 12.54 1.40
N PHE A 110 -1.29 12.66 1.99
CA PHE A 110 -1.15 13.15 3.36
C PHE A 110 -1.28 14.68 3.40
N ALA A 111 -1.87 15.19 4.47
CA ALA A 111 -1.94 16.61 4.75
C ALA A 111 -0.52 17.23 4.87
N ASP A 112 -0.45 18.53 4.63
CA ASP A 112 0.82 19.27 4.69
C ASP A 112 1.47 19.16 6.08
N PRO A 113 2.80 18.96 6.19
CA PRO A 113 3.48 18.88 7.48
C PRO A 113 3.25 20.05 8.45
N SER A 114 2.93 21.24 7.94
CA SER A 114 2.58 22.42 8.75
C SER A 114 1.28 22.24 9.53
N ARG A 115 0.35 21.41 9.04
CA ARG A 115 -0.94 21.12 9.68
C ARG A 115 -0.86 20.06 10.77
N ARG A 116 0.35 19.76 11.28
CA ARG A 116 0.55 18.70 12.27
C ARG A 116 -0.11 19.06 13.59
N GLY A 117 -1.03 18.21 14.03
CA GLY A 117 -1.76 18.37 15.30
C GLY A 117 -3.04 19.19 15.17
N GLU A 118 -3.35 19.68 13.97
CA GLU A 118 -4.66 20.26 13.67
C GLU A 118 -5.73 19.18 13.54
N ALA A 119 -6.97 19.55 13.83
CA ALA A 119 -8.12 18.74 13.46
C ALA A 119 -8.25 18.76 11.92
N LEU A 120 -8.39 17.59 11.32
CA LEU A 120 -8.55 17.44 9.87
C LEU A 120 -10.00 17.09 9.53
N GLU A 121 -10.40 17.38 8.30
CA GLU A 121 -11.71 17.01 7.79
C GLU A 121 -11.84 15.48 7.66
N PRO A 122 -13.08 14.94 7.61
CA PRO A 122 -13.29 13.53 7.31
C PRO A 122 -12.53 13.09 6.05
N ASP A 123 -11.91 11.91 6.10
CA ASP A 123 -11.10 11.31 5.04
C ASP A 123 -9.76 12.00 4.70
N GLU A 124 -9.39 13.10 5.36
CA GLU A 124 -8.03 13.61 5.33
C GLU A 124 -7.07 12.72 6.15
N VAL A 125 -5.84 12.57 5.66
CA VAL A 125 -4.81 11.75 6.33
C VAL A 125 -3.76 12.66 6.96
N GLU A 126 -3.50 12.45 8.26
CA GLU A 126 -2.52 13.23 9.01
C GLU A 126 -1.11 13.24 8.39
N PRO A 127 -0.32 14.32 8.58
CA PRO A 127 1.04 14.35 8.06
C PRO A 127 1.90 13.19 8.56
N VAL A 128 2.67 12.58 7.65
CA VAL A 128 3.53 11.42 7.97
C VAL A 128 4.62 11.80 8.96
N VAL A 129 4.83 10.93 9.94
CA VAL A 129 6.02 10.92 10.80
C VAL A 129 6.98 9.85 10.30
N ARG A 130 8.27 10.17 10.25
CA ARG A 130 9.27 9.19 9.79
C ARG A 130 9.32 8.02 10.78
N LYS A 131 9.65 6.83 10.25
CA LYS A 131 9.81 5.61 11.04
C LYS A 131 10.70 5.85 12.26
N GLY A 132 10.23 5.46 13.44
CA GLY A 132 10.96 5.57 14.70
C GLY A 132 10.88 6.96 15.35
N LEU A 133 10.09 7.89 14.81
CA LEU A 133 9.90 9.22 15.38
C LEU A 133 8.52 9.38 16.05
N ASP A 134 7.99 8.32 16.64
CA ASP A 134 6.62 8.33 17.19
C ASP A 134 6.45 9.34 18.34
N PHE A 135 7.54 9.73 19.00
CA PHE A 135 7.57 10.82 19.98
C PHE A 135 7.21 12.20 19.36
N CYS A 136 7.24 12.33 18.03
CA CYS A 136 6.79 13.51 17.30
C CYS A 136 5.31 13.45 16.89
N LEU A 137 4.57 12.37 17.22
CA LEU A 137 3.13 12.28 16.96
C LEU A 137 2.34 13.04 18.03
N PRO A 138 1.52 14.02 17.64
CA PRO A 138 0.53 14.61 18.55
C PRO A 138 -0.41 13.52 19.04
N CYS A 139 -0.76 13.53 20.34
CA CYS A 139 -1.71 12.59 20.95
C CYS A 139 -1.40 11.11 20.63
N ALA A 140 -0.12 10.71 20.70
CA ALA A 140 0.33 9.38 20.29
C ALA A 140 -0.47 8.23 20.92
N LEU A 141 -0.83 8.34 22.20
CA LEU A 141 -1.60 7.31 22.91
C LEU A 141 -2.96 7.05 22.24
N ASP A 142 -3.72 8.11 21.93
CA ASP A 142 -5.03 7.98 21.29
C ASP A 142 -4.93 7.30 19.91
N LYS A 143 -3.87 7.65 19.16
CA LYS A 143 -3.57 7.06 17.85
C LYS A 143 -3.22 5.58 17.96
N TYR A 144 -2.42 5.20 18.95
CA TYR A 144 -2.13 3.81 19.23
C TYR A 144 -3.39 3.04 19.64
N VAL A 145 -4.23 3.62 20.50
CA VAL A 145 -5.51 3.00 20.89
C VAL A 145 -6.40 2.80 19.67
N ALA A 146 -6.51 3.79 18.78
CA ALA A 146 -7.27 3.67 17.53
C ALA A 146 -6.70 2.55 16.62
N LEU A 147 -5.38 2.51 16.44
CA LEU A 147 -4.69 1.49 15.66
C LEU A 147 -4.93 0.08 16.24
N TYR A 148 -4.74 -0.11 17.55
CA TYR A 148 -4.93 -1.40 18.20
C TYR A 148 -6.38 -1.88 18.18
N ARG A 149 -7.37 -0.97 18.28
CA ARG A 149 -8.79 -1.33 18.09
C ARG A 149 -9.04 -1.89 16.70
N ARG A 150 -8.48 -1.26 15.66
CA ARG A 150 -8.60 -1.73 14.27
C ARG A 150 -7.85 -3.03 14.02
N ALA A 151 -6.67 -3.20 14.63
CA ALA A 151 -5.93 -4.45 14.58
C ALA A 151 -6.71 -5.60 15.26
N ALA A 152 -7.27 -5.38 16.45
CA ALA A 152 -8.09 -6.37 17.15
C ALA A 152 -9.34 -6.74 16.33
N MET A 153 -9.99 -5.76 15.71
CA MET A 153 -11.13 -5.97 14.81
C MET A 153 -10.74 -6.79 13.58
N LEU A 154 -9.60 -6.50 12.96
CA LEU A 154 -9.07 -7.28 11.83
C LEU A 154 -8.78 -8.74 12.25
N THR A 155 -8.16 -8.95 13.41
CA THR A 155 -7.93 -10.29 13.98
C THR A 155 -9.25 -11.02 14.20
N ALA A 156 -10.23 -10.37 14.81
CA ALA A 156 -11.56 -10.96 14.99
C ALA A 156 -12.22 -11.31 13.65
N TRP A 157 -12.08 -10.49 12.61
CA TRP A 157 -12.59 -10.77 11.27
C TRP A 157 -11.88 -11.96 10.61
N ALA A 158 -10.57 -12.12 10.81
CA ALA A 158 -9.83 -13.28 10.34
C ALA A 158 -10.31 -14.58 11.03
N HIS A 159 -10.45 -14.57 12.36
CA HIS A 159 -10.85 -15.76 13.12
C HIS A 159 -12.34 -16.13 12.98
N SER A 160 -13.20 -15.16 12.71
CA SER A 160 -14.64 -15.40 12.44
C SER A 160 -14.93 -15.80 10.99
N GLY A 161 -13.91 -15.86 10.12
CA GLY A 161 -14.07 -16.19 8.70
C GLY A 161 -14.63 -15.04 7.85
N ARG A 162 -14.81 -13.84 8.41
CA ARG A 162 -15.29 -12.65 7.67
C ARG A 162 -14.32 -12.18 6.58
N LEU A 163 -13.03 -12.47 6.73
CA LEU A 163 -12.01 -12.26 5.69
C LEU A 163 -11.83 -13.48 4.77
N GLY A 164 -12.66 -14.51 4.90
CA GLY A 164 -12.49 -15.81 4.27
C GLY A 164 -11.74 -16.80 5.16
N THR A 165 -12.05 -18.08 5.00
CA THR A 165 -11.50 -19.18 5.82
C THR A 165 -10.05 -19.52 5.50
N GLN A 166 -9.53 -19.06 4.36
CA GLN A 166 -8.16 -19.33 3.90
C GLN A 166 -7.10 -18.40 4.52
N VAL A 167 -7.51 -17.37 5.28
CA VAL A 167 -6.56 -16.39 5.85
C VAL A 167 -5.45 -17.05 6.68
N PRO A 168 -5.70 -18.03 7.57
CA PRO A 168 -4.64 -18.69 8.33
C PRO A 168 -3.64 -19.47 7.46
N GLU A 169 -4.05 -19.95 6.29
CA GLU A 169 -3.17 -20.65 5.34
C GLU A 169 -2.30 -19.67 4.55
N LEU A 170 -2.88 -18.55 4.14
CA LEU A 170 -2.23 -17.52 3.32
C LEU A 170 -1.30 -16.62 4.15
N PHE A 171 -1.68 -16.37 5.41
CA PHE A 171 -0.96 -15.54 6.38
C PHE A 171 -0.84 -16.28 7.71
N PRO A 172 0.01 -17.33 7.77
CA PRO A 172 0.17 -18.10 8.99
C PRO A 172 0.74 -17.23 10.11
N ALA A 173 0.17 -17.38 11.31
CA ALA A 173 0.76 -16.78 12.51
C ALA A 173 2.17 -17.36 12.70
N ASN A 174 3.15 -16.48 12.94
CA ASN A 174 4.47 -16.93 13.37
C ASN A 174 4.30 -17.67 14.70
N LYS A 175 4.66 -18.95 14.72
CA LYS A 175 4.73 -19.74 15.95
C LYS A 175 5.95 -19.34 16.76
#